data_AF-A0A2S5DJY1-F1
#
_entry.id   AF-A0A2S5DJY1-F1
#
_cell.length_a   1.000
_cell.length_b   1.000
_cell.length_c   1.000
_cell.angle_alpha   90.00
_cell.angle_beta   90.00
_cell.angle_gamma   90.00
#
_symmetry.space_group_name_H-M   'P 1'
#
loop_
_entity.id
_entity.type
_entity.pdbx_description
1 polymer ?
#
loop_
_entity_poly.entity_id
_entity_poly.type
_entity_poly.pdbx_seq_one_letter_code
_entity_poly.pdbx_strand_id
1 'polypeptide(L)'
;MDKRQAYRQLFGTIAEDLTEYQRLLARLEAQFRAALEHDAAALAMSADEIAESCVRLERSRRARLELVRGLLPAGAEASMTAALAVLPPALRDQAGAHWQRLRGLIAECRESNLRNGHLLQQRRELLQRVLVGESDVYLAQ
;
A
#
# COMPACT_ATOMS: atom_id res chain seq x y z
N MET A 1 4.78 -18.23 23.90
CA MET A 1 5.22 -18.47 22.51
C MET A 1 6.73 -18.58 22.49
N ASP A 2 7.29 -19.59 21.83
CA ASP A 2 8.75 -19.71 21.67
C ASP A 2 9.28 -18.64 20.69
N LYS A 3 10.48 -18.09 20.94
CA LYS A 3 11.11 -17.06 20.08
C LYS A 3 11.26 -17.53 18.64
N ARG A 4 11.59 -18.81 18.42
CA ARG A 4 11.68 -19.37 17.06
C ARG A 4 10.35 -19.32 16.32
N GLN A 5 9.26 -19.62 17.03
CA GLN A 5 7.91 -19.54 16.46
C GLN A 5 7.51 -18.09 16.17
N ALA A 6 7.86 -17.16 17.06
CA ALA A 6 7.63 -15.73 16.88
C ALA A 6 8.33 -15.18 15.63
N TYR A 7 9.61 -15.53 15.41
CA TYR A 7 10.32 -15.15 14.18
C TYR A 7 9.73 -15.79 12.93
N ARG A 8 9.28 -17.05 12.99
CA ARG A 8 8.60 -17.69 11.86
C ARG A 8 7.32 -16.96 11.48
N GLN A 9 6.50 -16.59 12.47
CA GLN A 9 5.30 -15.80 12.24
C GLN A 9 5.63 -14.41 11.71
N LEU A 10 6.66 -13.76 12.25
CA LEU A 10 7.13 -12.45 11.79
C LEU A 10 7.49 -12.48 10.31
N PHE A 11 8.28 -13.46 9.87
CA PHE A 11 8.63 -13.61 8.46
C PHE A 11 7.44 -13.99 7.58
N GLY A 12 6.48 -14.75 8.13
CA GLY A 12 5.17 -14.98 7.49
C GLY A 12 4.47 -13.67 7.14
N THR A 13 4.37 -12.72 8.08
CA THR A 13 3.75 -11.41 7.82
C THR A 13 4.44 -10.64 6.69
N ILE A 14 5.77 -10.74 6.56
CA ILE A 14 6.53 -10.05 5.51
C ILE A 14 6.26 -10.69 4.16
N ALA A 15 6.22 -12.03 4.08
CA ALA A 15 5.93 -12.74 2.84
C ALA A 15 4.51 -12.46 2.34
N GLU A 16 3.54 -12.44 3.25
CA GLU A 16 2.15 -12.07 2.96
C GLU A 16 2.05 -10.62 2.49
N ASP A 17 2.71 -9.68 3.18
CA ASP A 17 2.73 -8.26 2.80
C ASP A 17 3.37 -8.06 1.43
N LEU A 18 4.48 -8.73 1.12
CA LEU A 18 5.12 -8.66 -0.20
C LEU A 18 4.12 -9.03 -1.31
N THR A 19 3.35 -10.09 -1.09
CA THR A 19 2.35 -10.56 -2.06
C THR A 19 1.20 -9.56 -2.19
N GLU A 20 0.71 -9.02 -1.06
CA GLU A 20 -0.43 -8.10 -1.09
C GLU A 20 -0.06 -6.71 -1.61
N TYR A 21 1.15 -6.21 -1.35
CA TYR A 21 1.63 -4.96 -1.97
C TYR A 21 1.82 -5.11 -3.48
N GLN A 22 2.25 -6.26 -3.98
CA GLN A 22 2.30 -6.51 -5.44
C GLN A 22 0.90 -6.46 -6.07
N ARG A 23 -0.10 -7.05 -5.40
CA ARG A 23 -1.50 -6.97 -5.85
C ARG A 23 -2.03 -5.54 -5.79
N LEU A 24 -1.74 -4.82 -4.72
CA LEU A 24 -2.11 -3.41 -4.59
C LEU A 24 -1.50 -2.57 -5.72
N LEU A 25 -0.23 -2.79 -6.06
CA LEU A 25 0.42 -2.10 -7.18
C LEU A 25 -0.31 -2.39 -8.51
N ALA A 26 -0.66 -3.64 -8.78
CA ALA A 26 -1.41 -4.01 -9.98
C ALA A 26 -2.81 -3.35 -10.02
N ARG A 27 -3.49 -3.25 -8.88
CA ARG A 27 -4.78 -2.56 -8.74
C ARG A 27 -4.66 -1.05 -8.97
N LEU A 28 -3.59 -0.43 -8.47
CA LEU A 28 -3.29 0.98 -8.73
C LEU A 28 -3.03 1.24 -10.22
N GLU A 29 -2.29 0.36 -10.90
CA GLU A 29 -2.11 0.45 -12.36
C GLU A 29 -3.41 0.23 -13.14
N ALA A 30 -4.29 -0.67 -12.68
CA ALA A 30 -5.61 -0.85 -13.27
C ALA A 30 -6.49 0.39 -13.10
N GLN A 31 -6.51 1.00 -11.91
CA GLN A 31 -7.23 2.26 -11.67
C GLN A 31 -6.73 3.39 -12.57
N PHE A 32 -5.42 3.48 -12.79
CA PHE A 32 -4.85 4.48 -13.69
C PHE A 32 -5.35 4.32 -15.13
N ARG A 33 -5.37 3.08 -15.64
CA ARG A 33 -5.91 2.77 -16.98
C ARG A 33 -7.40 3.03 -17.08
N ALA A 34 -8.19 2.56 -16.12
CA ALA A 34 -9.62 2.82 -16.06
C ALA A 34 -9.93 4.32 -16.01
N ALA A 35 -9.11 5.09 -15.26
CA ALA A 35 -9.17 6.54 -15.29
C ALA A 35 -8.97 7.02 -16.71
N LEU A 36 -7.85 6.71 -17.38
CA LEU A 36 -7.58 7.14 -18.76
C LEU A 36 -8.70 6.80 -19.75
N GLU A 37 -9.29 5.61 -19.64
CA GLU A 37 -10.35 5.09 -20.51
C GLU A 37 -11.74 5.64 -20.18
N HIS A 38 -11.89 6.45 -19.13
CA HIS A 38 -13.17 6.96 -18.63
C HIS A 38 -14.13 5.84 -18.19
N ASP A 39 -13.60 4.69 -17.77
CA ASP A 39 -14.40 3.56 -17.31
C ASP A 39 -14.77 3.72 -15.83
N ALA A 40 -15.96 4.27 -15.59
CA ALA A 40 -16.48 4.49 -14.25
C ALA A 40 -16.72 3.19 -13.46
N ALA A 41 -17.08 2.10 -14.13
CA ALA A 41 -17.33 0.82 -13.48
C ALA A 41 -16.03 0.20 -12.99
N ALA A 42 -15.00 0.16 -13.85
CA ALA A 42 -13.67 -0.31 -13.48
C ALA A 42 -13.03 0.57 -12.40
N LEU A 43 -13.27 1.88 -12.41
CA LEU A 43 -12.84 2.79 -11.34
C LEU A 43 -13.47 2.44 -10.00
N ALA A 44 -14.78 2.23 -9.94
CA ALA A 44 -15.48 1.85 -8.71
C ALA A 44 -14.96 0.51 -8.17
N MET A 45 -14.86 -0.51 -9.02
CA MET A 45 -14.31 -1.82 -8.64
C MET A 45 -12.88 -1.70 -8.10
N SER A 46 -12.02 -0.95 -8.78
CA SER A 46 -10.63 -0.76 -8.33
C SER A 46 -10.55 -0.07 -6.97
N ALA A 47 -11.44 0.89 -6.69
CA ALA A 47 -11.46 1.61 -5.43
C ALA A 47 -11.82 0.67 -4.26
N ASP A 48 -12.81 -0.21 -4.44
CA ASP A 48 -13.21 -1.19 -3.44
C ASP A 48 -12.08 -2.19 -3.16
N GLU A 49 -11.44 -2.72 -4.21
CA GLU A 49 -10.32 -3.65 -4.06
C GLU A 49 -9.09 -3.02 -3.38
N ILE A 50 -8.79 -1.76 -3.69
CA ILE A 50 -7.72 -0.99 -3.05
C ILE A 50 -8.05 -0.78 -1.56
N ALA A 51 -9.28 -0.40 -1.24
CA ALA A 51 -9.73 -0.23 0.14
C ALA A 51 -9.59 -1.53 0.95
N GLU A 52 -10.00 -2.65 0.38
CA GLU A 52 -9.86 -3.96 1.01
C GLU A 52 -8.37 -4.35 1.23
N SER A 53 -7.51 -4.05 0.26
CA SER A 53 -6.05 -4.24 0.37
C SER A 53 -5.48 -3.46 1.56
N CYS A 54 -5.87 -2.19 1.69
CA CYS A 54 -5.43 -1.32 2.78
C CYS A 54 -5.84 -1.88 4.16
N VAL A 55 -7.04 -2.44 4.28
CA VAL A 55 -7.51 -3.09 5.51
C VAL A 55 -6.65 -4.33 5.84
N ARG A 56 -6.36 -5.17 4.85
CA ARG A 56 -5.49 -6.36 5.03
C ARG A 56 -4.08 -5.96 5.47
N LEU A 57 -3.48 -5.00 4.79
CA LEU A 57 -2.12 -4.52 5.07
C LEU A 57 -2.01 -3.84 6.43
N GLU A 58 -3.03 -3.07 6.85
CA GLU A 58 -3.06 -2.48 8.19
C GLU A 58 -3.15 -3.55 9.29
N ARG A 59 -3.95 -4.59 9.08
CA ARG A 59 -4.03 -5.74 10.01
C ARG A 59 -2.69 -6.44 10.13
N SER A 60 -2.04 -6.74 8.99
CA SER A 60 -0.73 -7.37 8.98
C SER A 60 0.34 -6.49 9.65
N ARG A 61 0.34 -5.18 9.39
CA ARG A 61 1.26 -4.22 10.04
C ARG A 61 1.11 -4.25 11.56
N ARG A 62 -0.13 -4.28 12.08
CA ARG A 62 -0.39 -4.40 13.53
C ARG A 62 0.12 -5.72 14.08
N ALA A 63 -0.19 -6.84 13.43
CA ALA A 63 0.28 -8.16 13.84
C ALA A 63 1.82 -8.23 13.88
N ARG A 64 2.49 -7.69 12.86
CA ARG A 64 3.94 -7.57 12.79
C ARG A 64 4.50 -6.74 13.95
N LEU A 65 3.88 -5.61 14.27
CA LEU A 65 4.32 -4.76 15.37
C LEU A 65 4.20 -5.47 16.73
N GLU A 66 3.13 -6.21 16.96
CA GLU A 66 2.96 -7.01 18.18
C GLU A 66 4.01 -8.13 18.28
N LEU A 67 4.33 -8.80 17.17
CA LEU A 67 5.41 -9.79 17.13
C LEU A 67 6.77 -9.17 17.44
N VAL A 68 7.07 -8.01 16.85
CA VAL A 68 8.32 -7.27 17.12
C VAL A 68 8.43 -6.88 18.59
N ARG A 69 7.34 -6.38 19.19
CA ARG A 69 7.29 -6.02 20.63
C ARG A 69 7.55 -7.24 21.51
N GLY A 70 6.98 -8.40 21.18
CA GLY A 70 7.20 -9.64 21.93
C GLY A 70 8.60 -10.25 21.77
N LEU A 71 9.33 -9.90 20.70
CA LEU A 71 10.67 -10.39 20.42
C LEU A 71 11.77 -9.57 21.11
N LEU A 72 11.51 -8.30 21.40
CA LEU A 72 12.47 -7.36 21.97
C LEU A 72 12.34 -7.26 23.50
N PRO A 73 13.40 -6.84 24.20
CA PRO A 73 13.32 -6.55 25.64
C PRO A 73 12.28 -5.47 25.95
N ALA A 74 11.65 -5.56 27.13
CA ALA A 74 10.70 -4.53 27.57
C ALA A 74 11.36 -3.13 27.60
N GLY A 75 10.66 -2.14 27.07
CA GLY A 75 11.17 -0.76 26.95
C GLY A 75 12.08 -0.48 25.75
N ALA A 76 12.43 -1.50 24.96
CA ALA A 76 13.14 -1.28 23.69
C ALA A 76 12.20 -0.65 22.65
N GLU A 77 12.77 0.20 21.78
CA GLU A 77 12.04 0.75 20.64
C GLU A 77 11.67 -0.37 19.65
N ALA A 78 10.37 -0.57 19.45
CA ALA A 78 9.85 -1.63 18.58
C ALA A 78 10.05 -1.28 17.10
N SER A 79 11.10 -1.83 16.49
CA SER A 79 11.36 -1.69 15.05
C SER A 79 11.78 -3.02 14.42
N MET A 80 11.54 -3.16 13.12
CA MET A 80 12.05 -4.30 12.34
C MET A 80 13.58 -4.33 12.37
N THR A 81 14.25 -3.18 12.27
CA THR A 81 15.72 -3.11 12.36
C THR A 81 16.22 -3.69 13.68
N ALA A 82 15.60 -3.32 14.80
CA ALA A 82 15.95 -3.87 16.11
C ALA A 82 15.66 -5.38 16.20
N ALA A 83 14.51 -5.84 15.71
CA ALA A 83 14.16 -7.26 15.71
C ALA A 83 15.14 -8.12 14.88
N LEU A 84 15.58 -7.61 13.72
CA LEU A 84 16.52 -8.32 12.85
C LEU A 84 17.96 -8.29 13.38
N ALA A 85 18.34 -7.26 14.13
CA ALA A 85 19.69 -7.11 14.67
C ALA A 85 20.12 -8.27 15.58
N VAL A 86 19.17 -8.91 16.26
CA VAL A 86 19.41 -10.01 17.22
C VAL A 86 19.66 -11.36 16.52
N LEU A 87 19.41 -11.45 15.21
CA LEU A 87 19.58 -12.70 14.47
C LEU A 87 21.05 -13.00 14.14
N PRO A 88 21.41 -14.28 13.90
CA PRO A 88 22.69 -14.64 13.31
C PRO A 88 22.90 -13.96 11.94
N PRO A 89 24.16 -13.65 11.54
CA PRO A 89 24.47 -12.86 10.34
C PRO A 89 23.72 -13.30 9.08
N ALA A 90 23.79 -14.58 8.71
CA ALA A 90 23.15 -15.09 7.50
C ALA A 90 21.62 -14.88 7.48
N LEU A 91 20.96 -15.07 8.63
CA LEU A 91 19.51 -14.87 8.74
C LEU A 91 19.14 -13.38 8.76
N ARG A 92 19.97 -12.56 9.41
CA ARG A 92 19.79 -11.11 9.43
C ARG A 92 19.88 -10.52 8.03
N ASP A 93 20.84 -10.95 7.23
CA ASP A 93 21.04 -10.45 5.87
C ASP A 93 19.86 -10.83 4.96
N GLN A 94 19.43 -12.09 5.02
CA GLN A 94 18.27 -12.56 4.27
C GLN A 94 16.98 -11.81 4.66
N ALA A 95 16.71 -11.71 5.97
CA ALA A 95 15.53 -11.01 6.46
C ALA A 95 15.59 -9.50 6.16
N GLY A 96 16.78 -8.91 6.22
CA GLY A 96 17.04 -7.53 5.83
C GLY A 96 16.70 -7.28 4.37
N ALA A 97 17.10 -8.17 3.46
CA ALA A 97 16.77 -8.09 2.05
C ALA A 97 15.25 -8.13 1.80
N HIS A 98 14.53 -9.06 2.44
CA HIS A 98 13.07 -9.11 2.35
C HIS A 98 12.39 -7.86 2.89
N TRP A 99 12.88 -7.33 4.02
CA TRP A 99 12.37 -6.10 4.60
C TRP A 99 12.61 -4.88 3.70
N GLN A 100 13.79 -4.75 3.10
CA GLN A 100 14.06 -3.66 2.15
C GLN A 100 13.21 -3.78 0.89
N ARG A 101 13.02 -4.98 0.36
CA ARG A 101 12.11 -5.21 -0.77
C ARG A 101 10.68 -4.77 -0.45
N LEU A 102 10.19 -5.11 0.74
CA LEU A 102 8.86 -4.68 1.18
C LEU A 102 8.77 -3.14 1.27
N ARG A 103 9.80 -2.48 1.82
CA ARG A 103 9.86 -1.01 1.85
C ARG A 103 9.88 -0.37 0.47
N GLY A 104 10.57 -0.98 -0.49
CA GLY A 104 10.55 -0.56 -1.90
C GLY A 104 9.15 -0.61 -2.49
N LEU A 105 8.47 -1.74 -2.40
CA LEU A 105 7.09 -1.90 -2.88
C LEU A 105 6.11 -0.92 -2.22
N ILE A 106 6.28 -0.65 -0.91
CA ILE A 106 5.48 0.36 -0.20
C ILE A 106 5.68 1.74 -0.83
N ALA A 107 6.91 2.11 -1.16
CA ALA A 107 7.22 3.39 -1.80
C ALA A 107 6.61 3.48 -3.20
N GLU A 108 6.75 2.43 -4.01
CA GLU A 108 6.17 2.34 -5.36
C GLU A 108 4.63 2.45 -5.34
N CYS A 109 3.97 1.78 -4.39
CA CYS A 109 2.51 1.89 -4.23
C CYS A 109 2.10 3.32 -3.82
N ARG A 110 2.88 4.01 -2.98
CA ARG A 110 2.58 5.39 -2.58
C ARG A 110 2.69 6.35 -3.76
N GLU A 111 3.74 6.21 -4.56
CA GLU A 111 3.94 7.01 -5.77
C GLU A 111 2.81 6.79 -6.78
N SER A 112 2.45 5.52 -7.04
CA SER A 112 1.37 5.15 -7.95
C SER A 112 0.01 5.69 -7.46
N ASN A 113 -0.27 5.59 -6.15
CA ASN A 113 -1.48 6.14 -5.56
C ASN A 113 -1.55 7.67 -5.66
N LEU A 114 -0.44 8.36 -5.44
CA LEU A 114 -0.37 9.81 -5.61
C LEU A 114 -0.63 10.22 -7.07
N ARG A 115 0.01 9.53 -8.02
CA ARG A 115 -0.21 9.74 -9.46
C ARG A 115 -1.68 9.58 -9.83
N ASN A 116 -2.34 8.52 -9.36
CA ASN A 116 -3.75 8.28 -9.62
C ASN A 116 -4.63 9.37 -9.02
N GLY A 117 -4.35 9.80 -7.78
CA GLY A 117 -5.08 10.88 -7.12
C GLY A 117 -5.04 12.18 -7.92
N HIS A 118 -3.86 12.56 -8.42
CA HIS A 118 -3.69 13.73 -9.28
C HIS A 118 -4.50 13.61 -10.58
N LEU A 119 -4.44 12.47 -11.27
CA LEU A 119 -5.19 12.25 -12.51
C LEU A 119 -6.71 12.35 -12.28
N LEU A 120 -7.24 11.72 -11.23
CA LEU A 120 -8.67 11.75 -10.92
C LEU A 120 -9.13 13.16 -10.54
N GLN A 121 -8.30 13.92 -9.81
CA GLN A 121 -8.59 15.31 -9.51
C GLN A 121 -8.68 16.16 -10.78
N GLN A 122 -7.69 16.05 -11.68
CA GLN A 122 -7.69 16.79 -12.95
C GLN A 122 -8.93 16.47 -13.79
N ARG A 123 -9.34 15.20 -13.86
CA ARG A 123 -10.56 14.76 -14.56
C ARG A 123 -11.82 15.36 -13.97
N ARG A 124 -11.92 15.41 -12.64
CA ARG A 124 -13.05 16.04 -11.95
C ARG A 124 -13.13 17.54 -12.26
N GLU A 125 -11.99 18.24 -12.26
CA GLU A 125 -11.94 19.67 -12.60
C GLU A 125 -12.36 19.94 -14.05
N LEU A 126 -11.96 19.09 -15.01
CA LEU A 126 -12.40 19.18 -16.41
C LEU A 126 -13.91 18.98 -16.54
N LEU A 127 -14.46 17.93 -15.91
CA LEU A 127 -15.91 17.69 -15.92
C LEU A 127 -16.69 18.84 -15.30
N GLN A 128 -16.21 19.40 -14.19
CA GLN A 128 -16.85 20.57 -13.57
C GLN A 128 -16.85 21.78 -14.50
N ARG A 129 -15.76 22.05 -15.23
CA ARG A 129 -15.72 23.14 -16.21
C ARG A 129 -16.67 22.94 -17.37
N VAL A 130 -16.79 21.72 -17.90
CA VAL A 130 -17.75 21.41 -18.98
C VAL A 130 -19.19 21.60 -18.48
N LEU A 131 -19.51 21.06 -17.30
CA LEU A 131 -20.87 21.13 -16.74
C LEU A 131 -21.29 22.55 -16.33
N VAL A 132 -20.34 23.39 -15.88
CA VAL A 132 -20.63 24.76 -15.42
C VAL A 132 -20.45 25.79 -16.55
N GLY A 133 -19.53 25.56 -17.49
CA GLY A 133 -19.08 26.53 -18.50
C GLY A 133 -19.86 26.56 -19.82
N GLU A 134 -20.77 25.62 -20.08
CA GLU A 134 -21.65 25.68 -21.27
C GLU A 134 -22.98 26.42 -21.04
N SER A 135 -23.30 26.76 -19.78
CA SER A 135 -24.57 27.44 -19.45
C SER A 135 -24.62 28.92 -19.83
N ASP A 136 -23.48 29.58 -20.10
CA ASP A 136 -23.42 31.02 -20.38
C ASP A 136 -23.28 31.37 -21.88
N VAL A 137 -23.11 30.39 -22.78
CA VAL A 137 -22.78 30.67 -24.20
C VAL A 137 -24.03 30.76 -25.10
N TYR A 138 -25.23 30.44 -24.61
CA TYR A 138 -26.45 30.37 -25.43
C TYR A 138 -27.54 31.43 -25.15
N LEU A 139 -27.29 32.43 -24.29
CA LEU A 139 -28.28 33.49 -23.99
C LEU A 139 -28.09 34.80 -24.75
N ALA A 140 -27.29 34.83 -25.81
CA ALA A 140 -27.12 36.00 -26.66
C ALA A 140 -27.56 35.72 -28.11
N GLN A 141 -28.86 35.62 -28.36
CA GLN A 141 -29.50 35.89 -29.66
C GLN A 141 -30.89 36.48 -29.46
#